data_AF-A0A9E1KQ20-F1
#
_entry.id   AF-A0A9E1KQ20-F1
#
_cell.length_a   1.000
_cell.length_b   1.000
_cell.length_c   1.000
_cell.angle_alpha   90.00
_cell.angle_beta   90.00
_cell.angle_gamma   90.00
#
_symmetry.space_group_name_H-M   'P 1'
#
loop_
_entity.id
_entity.type
_entity.pdbx_description
1 polymer ?
#
loop_
_entity_poly.entity_id
_entity_poly.type
_entity_poly.pdbx_seq_one_letter_code
_entity_poly.pdbx_strand_id
1 'polypeptide(L)'
;YGVDKERYPRSDMEKELRLAAPINLRGMMNAVRDPRIAKDSTGYGQVAQLKNNGRPDMNLLWIAPTGSVTAPFIPYRIGTESIAPQFGKHRYLTKGEATGFITPDWQIQEATEFAGRLFKRLMYYTCDHPDVFLPEVNNALTAFENRLIAEQQDVAETANTLYGAGKKRLARRYLAQYSKRRGAEGLQLGRALLASIEARTEVLFGLRKPEFDIVSRLSYDRVSCLPKN
;
A
#
# COMPACT_ATOMS: atom_id res chain seq x y z
N TYR A 1 -11.06 11.96 -19.30
CA TYR A 1 -9.63 11.62 -19.26
C TYR A 1 -8.99 12.35 -20.43
N GLY A 2 -8.29 13.45 -20.20
CA GLY A 2 -7.86 14.32 -21.29
C GLY A 2 -7.67 15.76 -20.84
N VAL A 3 -6.52 16.04 -20.26
CA VAL A 3 -5.94 17.37 -20.39
C VAL A 3 -4.54 17.15 -20.95
N ASP A 4 -4.17 17.94 -21.95
CA ASP A 4 -2.87 17.86 -22.62
C ASP A 4 -1.72 18.32 -21.72
N LYS A 5 -2.03 18.96 -20.58
CA LYS A 5 -1.05 19.39 -19.60
C LYS A 5 -0.71 18.26 -18.64
N GLU A 6 0.58 17.92 -18.58
CA GLU A 6 1.14 17.01 -17.61
C GLU A 6 0.82 17.46 -16.17
N ARG A 7 0.12 16.60 -15.41
CA ARG A 7 -0.45 16.93 -14.08
C ARG A 7 0.43 16.56 -12.89
N TYR A 8 1.46 15.77 -13.14
CA TYR A 8 2.47 15.28 -12.20
C TYR A 8 3.68 14.92 -13.06
N PRO A 9 4.91 14.90 -12.50
CA PRO A 9 6.15 14.80 -13.29
C PRO A 9 6.37 13.39 -13.84
N ARG A 10 5.43 12.90 -14.64
CA ARG A 10 5.41 11.59 -15.30
C ARG A 10 6.59 11.44 -16.24
N SER A 11 6.81 12.42 -17.12
CA SER A 11 7.88 12.43 -18.11
C SER A 11 9.24 12.37 -17.43
N ASP A 12 9.42 13.15 -16.35
CA ASP A 12 10.63 13.13 -15.54
C ASP A 12 10.80 11.78 -14.82
N MET A 13 9.74 11.26 -14.20
CA MET A 13 9.75 9.93 -13.56
C MET A 13 10.08 8.81 -14.55
N GLU A 14 9.50 8.83 -15.75
CA GLU A 14 9.82 7.87 -16.80
C GLU A 14 11.29 8.00 -17.27
N LYS A 15 11.81 9.22 -17.37
CA LYS A 15 13.23 9.47 -17.71
C LYS A 15 14.16 8.95 -16.61
N GLU A 16 13.87 9.25 -15.35
CA GLU A 16 14.61 8.76 -14.19
C GLU A 16 14.63 7.22 -14.14
N LEU A 17 13.47 6.57 -14.38
CA LEU A 17 13.37 5.11 -14.44
C LEU A 17 14.19 4.50 -15.60
N ARG A 18 14.21 5.15 -16.77
CA ARG A 18 15.05 4.71 -17.91
C ARG A 18 16.54 4.84 -17.58
N LEU A 19 16.94 5.93 -16.93
CA LEU A 19 18.33 6.15 -16.50
C LEU A 19 18.77 5.19 -15.40
N ALA A 20 17.84 4.75 -14.54
CA ALA A 20 18.09 3.78 -13.48
C ALA A 20 18.12 2.32 -13.96
N ALA A 21 18.00 2.06 -15.27
CA ALA A 21 18.05 0.70 -15.81
C ALA A 21 19.49 0.13 -15.77
N PRO A 22 19.69 -1.13 -15.32
CA PRO A 22 18.69 -2.05 -14.81
C PRO A 22 18.24 -1.69 -13.37
N ILE A 23 16.93 -1.63 -13.16
CA ILE A 23 16.34 -1.31 -11.85
C ILE A 23 16.04 -2.58 -11.04
N ASN A 24 16.38 -2.56 -9.75
CA ASN A 24 16.03 -3.64 -8.83
C ASN A 24 14.65 -3.40 -8.18
N LEU A 25 14.13 -4.41 -7.46
CA LEU A 25 12.81 -4.34 -6.83
C LEU A 25 12.65 -3.15 -5.87
N ARG A 26 13.66 -2.90 -5.03
CA ARG A 26 13.64 -1.77 -4.08
C ARG A 26 13.62 -0.44 -4.82
N GLY A 27 14.43 -0.27 -5.87
CA GLY A 27 14.41 0.92 -6.71
C GLY A 27 13.03 1.18 -7.29
N MET A 28 12.36 0.15 -7.81
CA MET A 28 11.01 0.27 -8.34
C MET A 28 9.97 0.61 -7.25
N MET A 29 10.05 -0.02 -6.07
CA MET A 29 9.18 0.33 -4.94
C MET A 29 9.36 1.78 -4.49
N ASN A 30 10.60 2.29 -4.49
CA ASN A 30 10.89 3.68 -4.15
C ASN A 30 10.28 4.64 -5.19
N ALA A 31 10.39 4.33 -6.48
CA ALA A 31 9.77 5.13 -7.54
C ALA A 31 8.24 5.17 -7.40
N VAL A 32 7.60 4.04 -7.11
CA VAL A 32 6.14 3.98 -6.89
C VAL A 32 5.72 4.69 -5.59
N ARG A 33 6.60 4.79 -4.59
CA ARG A 33 6.38 5.48 -3.31
C ARG A 33 6.66 6.99 -3.38
N ASP A 34 7.24 7.47 -4.48
CA ASP A 34 7.69 8.87 -4.61
C ASP A 34 6.53 9.86 -4.34
N PRO A 35 6.65 10.78 -3.36
CA PRO A 35 5.60 11.73 -3.01
C PRO A 35 5.16 12.66 -4.16
N ARG A 36 5.97 12.82 -5.22
CA ARG A 36 5.61 13.56 -6.45
C ARG A 36 4.43 12.91 -7.19
N ILE A 37 4.24 11.60 -7.03
CA ILE A 37 3.16 10.83 -7.68
C ILE A 37 2.25 10.09 -6.70
N ALA A 38 2.76 9.67 -5.54
CA ALA A 38 2.03 8.94 -4.50
C ALA A 38 1.30 9.91 -3.56
N LYS A 39 0.08 10.29 -3.96
CA LYS A 39 -0.79 11.27 -3.26
C LYS A 39 -2.16 10.70 -2.93
N ASP A 40 -3.03 11.48 -2.28
CA ASP A 40 -4.36 11.01 -1.87
C ASP A 40 -5.22 10.48 -3.03
N SER A 41 -5.08 11.03 -4.24
CA SER A 41 -5.82 10.54 -5.41
C SER A 41 -5.30 9.19 -5.95
N THR A 42 -4.17 8.70 -5.46
CA THR A 42 -3.67 7.36 -5.79
C THR A 42 -4.46 6.31 -5.02
N GLY A 43 -5.10 5.41 -5.76
CA GLY A 43 -5.93 4.35 -5.18
C GLY A 43 -5.09 3.25 -4.53
N TYR A 44 -4.03 2.79 -5.21
CA TYR A 44 -3.12 1.75 -4.76
C TYR A 44 -1.71 2.05 -5.25
N GLY A 45 -0.70 1.60 -4.51
CA GLY A 45 0.66 1.42 -5.02
C GLY A 45 0.89 -0.03 -5.40
N GLN A 46 1.43 -0.30 -6.60
CA GLN A 46 1.65 -1.67 -7.08
C GLN A 46 3.00 -1.82 -7.78
N VAL A 47 3.73 -2.89 -7.44
CA VAL A 47 4.96 -3.29 -8.15
C VAL A 47 4.87 -4.77 -8.51
N ALA A 48 4.92 -5.07 -9.81
CA ALA A 48 4.97 -6.45 -10.30
C ALA A 48 6.43 -6.92 -10.42
N GLN A 49 6.74 -8.06 -9.80
CA GLN A 49 8.02 -8.75 -9.96
C GLN A 49 7.77 -10.03 -10.75
N LEU A 50 7.92 -9.91 -12.06
CA LEU A 50 7.74 -11.01 -13.00
C LEU A 50 9.09 -11.68 -13.25
N LYS A 51 9.14 -13.00 -13.14
CA LYS A 51 10.32 -13.80 -13.49
C LYS A 51 9.94 -14.72 -14.64
N ASN A 52 10.88 -14.94 -15.55
CA ASN A 52 10.76 -16.02 -16.52
C ASN A 52 10.98 -17.35 -15.78
N ASN A 53 9.90 -17.87 -15.21
CA ASN A 53 9.88 -19.12 -14.48
C ASN A 53 8.86 -20.06 -15.14
N GLY A 54 9.02 -21.37 -14.97
CA GLY A 54 8.05 -22.34 -15.48
C GLY A 54 6.69 -22.32 -14.75
N ARG A 55 6.41 -21.33 -13.90
CA ARG A 55 5.21 -21.26 -13.05
C ARG A 55 4.75 -19.81 -12.84
N PRO A 56 3.99 -19.22 -13.79
CA PRO A 56 3.50 -17.84 -13.70
C PRO A 56 2.76 -17.51 -12.39
N ASP A 57 2.06 -18.49 -11.79
CA ASP A 57 1.41 -18.39 -10.46
C ASP A 57 2.39 -17.93 -9.35
N MET A 58 3.70 -18.15 -9.52
CA MET A 58 4.75 -17.77 -8.57
C MET A 58 5.27 -16.34 -8.74
N ASN A 59 4.84 -15.61 -9.77
CA ASN A 59 5.16 -14.19 -9.88
C ASN A 59 4.54 -13.41 -8.72
N LEU A 60 5.16 -12.29 -8.37
CA LEU A 60 4.79 -11.48 -7.21
C LEU A 60 4.15 -10.17 -7.66
N LEU A 61 3.08 -9.80 -6.98
CA LEU A 61 2.53 -8.46 -6.97
C LEU A 61 2.65 -7.90 -5.55
N TRP A 62 3.39 -6.81 -5.43
CA TRP A 62 3.57 -6.07 -4.19
C TRP A 62 2.54 -4.95 -4.15
N ILE A 63 1.65 -4.97 -3.15
CA ILE A 63 0.49 -4.07 -3.11
C ILE A 63 0.50 -3.26 -1.83
N ALA A 64 0.45 -1.94 -1.97
CA ALA A 64 0.05 -1.02 -0.93
C ALA A 64 -1.48 -0.83 -0.96
N PRO A 65 -2.21 -0.99 0.16
CA PRO A 65 -3.68 -0.93 0.20
C PRO A 65 -4.28 0.46 -0.05
N THR A 66 -3.44 1.49 -0.10
CA THR A 66 -3.78 2.83 -0.60
C THR A 66 -2.55 3.41 -1.30
N GLY A 67 -2.45 4.74 -1.43
CA GLY A 67 -1.21 5.40 -1.84
C GLY A 67 0.00 4.89 -1.04
N SER A 68 1.04 4.48 -1.75
CA SER A 68 2.27 3.85 -1.23
C SER A 68 3.07 4.74 -0.29
N VAL A 69 2.85 6.05 -0.32
CA VAL A 69 3.60 7.04 0.46
C VAL A 69 3.60 6.75 1.97
N THR A 70 2.51 6.20 2.51
CA THR A 70 2.40 5.85 3.94
C THR A 70 1.82 4.45 4.16
N ALA A 71 1.84 3.60 3.15
CA ALA A 71 1.31 2.24 3.24
C ALA A 71 2.38 1.20 2.85
N PRO A 72 2.46 0.04 3.52
CA PRO A 72 3.45 -0.98 3.21
C PRO A 72 3.08 -1.75 1.95
N PHE A 73 4.08 -2.13 1.16
CA PHE A 73 3.92 -3.12 0.10
C PHE A 73 3.85 -4.54 0.68
N ILE A 74 2.67 -5.16 0.61
CA ILE A 74 2.47 -6.57 0.99
C ILE A 74 2.64 -7.46 -0.25
N PRO A 75 3.46 -8.54 -0.18
CA PRO A 75 3.66 -9.46 -1.29
C PRO A 75 2.47 -10.42 -1.44
N TYR A 76 1.93 -10.49 -2.65
CA TYR A 76 0.95 -11.49 -3.05
C TYR A 76 1.49 -12.26 -4.26
N ARG A 77 1.47 -13.59 -4.20
CA ARG A 77 1.70 -14.39 -5.40
C ARG A 77 0.50 -14.25 -6.33
N ILE A 78 0.72 -14.15 -7.64
CA ILE A 78 -0.36 -14.01 -8.62
C ILE A 78 -1.36 -15.17 -8.51
N GLY A 79 -0.88 -16.38 -8.23
CA GLY A 79 -1.73 -17.56 -8.02
C GLY A 79 -2.36 -17.69 -6.62
N THR A 80 -2.34 -16.64 -5.78
CA THR A 80 -3.01 -16.69 -4.47
C THR A 80 -4.52 -16.79 -4.64
N GLU A 81 -5.16 -17.64 -3.84
CA GLU A 81 -6.61 -17.89 -3.90
C GLU A 81 -7.38 -17.09 -2.83
N SER A 82 -6.68 -16.42 -1.92
CA SER A 82 -7.32 -15.56 -0.93
C SER A 82 -6.38 -14.47 -0.42
N ILE A 83 -6.99 -13.40 0.08
CA ILE A 83 -6.33 -12.30 0.79
C ILE A 83 -6.90 -12.20 2.20
N ALA A 84 -6.25 -11.42 3.06
CA ALA A 84 -6.79 -11.13 4.38
C ALA A 84 -8.02 -10.20 4.23
N PRO A 85 -9.13 -10.44 4.96
CA PRO A 85 -10.34 -9.61 4.88
C PRO A 85 -10.05 -8.12 5.01
N GLN A 86 -9.13 -7.72 5.88
CA GLN A 86 -8.73 -6.33 6.11
C GLN A 86 -8.19 -5.62 4.85
N PHE A 87 -7.68 -6.38 3.88
CA PHE A 87 -7.17 -5.89 2.59
C PHE A 87 -8.17 -6.11 1.43
N GLY A 88 -9.32 -6.73 1.72
CA GLY A 88 -10.42 -6.91 0.78
C GLY A 88 -11.32 -5.68 0.67
N LYS A 89 -12.37 -5.81 -0.15
CA LYS A 89 -13.36 -4.76 -0.38
C LYS A 89 -14.10 -4.44 0.92
N HIS A 90 -14.18 -3.15 1.24
CA HIS A 90 -15.02 -2.60 2.31
C HIS A 90 -15.97 -1.57 1.71
N ARG A 91 -17.07 -1.28 2.40
CA ARG A 91 -18.03 -0.23 2.01
C ARG A 91 -17.33 1.13 1.98
N TYR A 92 -16.56 1.44 3.02
CA TYR A 92 -15.80 2.69 3.12
C TYR A 92 -14.83 2.84 1.95
N LEU A 93 -14.83 4.02 1.30
CA LEU A 93 -14.03 4.36 0.11
C LEU A 93 -14.32 3.53 -1.15
N THR A 94 -15.39 2.74 -1.17
CA THR A 94 -15.88 2.14 -2.42
C THR A 94 -16.93 3.05 -3.06
N LYS A 95 -16.74 3.32 -4.36
CA LYS A 95 -17.63 4.19 -5.13
C LYS A 95 -19.07 3.68 -5.10
N GLY A 96 -20.01 4.57 -4.76
CA GLY A 96 -21.46 4.28 -4.73
C GLY A 96 -21.94 3.63 -3.44
N GLU A 97 -21.07 3.04 -2.62
CA GLU A 97 -21.49 2.33 -1.40
C GLU A 97 -21.97 3.28 -0.28
N ALA A 98 -21.74 4.59 -0.41
CA ALA A 98 -22.23 5.57 0.54
C ALA A 98 -23.77 5.70 0.54
N THR A 99 -24.46 5.30 -0.53
CA THR A 99 -25.92 5.53 -0.69
C THR A 99 -26.81 4.39 -0.19
N GLY A 100 -26.23 3.27 0.28
CA GLY A 100 -26.98 2.09 0.74
C GLY A 100 -26.55 1.58 2.11
N PHE A 101 -27.24 0.58 2.64
CA PHE A 101 -26.85 -0.14 3.85
C PHE A 101 -26.16 -1.45 3.50
N ILE A 102 -25.33 -1.95 4.42
CA ILE A 102 -24.61 -3.20 4.19
C ILE A 102 -25.57 -4.40 4.24
N THR A 103 -25.33 -5.40 3.41
CA THR A 103 -26.09 -6.67 3.46
C THR A 103 -25.55 -7.59 4.55
N PRO A 104 -26.36 -8.54 5.07
CA PRO A 104 -25.92 -9.50 6.08
C PRO A 104 -24.65 -10.29 5.69
N ASP A 105 -24.50 -10.66 4.42
CA ASP A 105 -23.31 -11.41 3.95
C ASP A 105 -22.01 -10.60 4.04
N TRP A 106 -22.09 -9.28 3.85
CA TRP A 106 -20.93 -8.40 3.89
C TRP A 106 -20.62 -7.84 5.28
N GLN A 107 -21.51 -8.03 6.25
CA GLN A 107 -21.36 -7.45 7.60
C GLN A 107 -20.06 -7.88 8.28
N ILE A 108 -19.64 -9.15 8.11
CA ILE A 108 -18.43 -9.68 8.75
C ILE A 108 -17.16 -9.13 8.11
N GLN A 109 -17.19 -8.91 6.79
CA GLN A 109 -16.10 -8.29 6.05
C GLN A 109 -15.94 -6.83 6.49
N GLU A 110 -17.03 -6.07 6.54
CA GLU A 110 -17.02 -4.67 6.97
C GLU A 110 -16.66 -4.48 8.44
N ALA A 111 -16.99 -5.45 9.30
CA ALA A 111 -16.60 -5.43 10.71
C ALA A 111 -15.09 -5.57 10.91
N THR A 112 -14.34 -6.05 9.90
CA THR A 112 -12.88 -6.11 10.02
C THR A 112 -12.24 -4.72 9.92
N GLU A 113 -11.04 -4.57 10.49
CA GLU A 113 -10.30 -3.33 10.32
C GLU A 113 -9.92 -3.14 8.85
N PHE A 114 -10.44 -2.08 8.21
CA PHE A 114 -10.09 -1.79 6.82
C PHE A 114 -8.70 -1.16 6.70
N ALA A 115 -7.77 -1.88 6.06
CA ALA A 115 -6.41 -1.42 5.80
C ALA A 115 -6.37 -0.07 5.06
N GLY A 116 -7.25 0.12 4.07
CA GLY A 116 -7.35 1.36 3.31
C GLY A 116 -7.66 2.56 4.21
N ARG A 117 -8.60 2.41 5.15
CA ARG A 117 -8.92 3.49 6.12
C ARG A 117 -7.77 3.76 7.08
N LEU A 118 -7.14 2.71 7.62
CA LEU A 118 -6.00 2.85 8.53
C LEU A 118 -4.88 3.66 7.90
N PHE A 119 -4.43 3.25 6.71
CA PHE A 119 -3.31 3.91 6.04
C PHE A 119 -3.67 5.27 5.43
N LYS A 120 -4.94 5.53 5.10
CA LYS A 120 -5.43 6.88 4.77
C LYS A 120 -5.35 7.83 5.96
N ARG A 121 -5.74 7.38 7.16
CA ARG A 121 -5.58 8.20 8.39
C ARG A 121 -4.11 8.51 8.65
N LEU A 122 -3.24 7.50 8.55
CA LEU A 122 -1.79 7.69 8.68
C LEU A 122 -1.26 8.70 7.65
N MET A 123 -1.69 8.59 6.40
CA MET A 123 -1.34 9.52 5.34
C MET A 123 -1.72 10.96 5.68
N TYR A 124 -2.95 11.20 6.15
CA TYR A 124 -3.41 12.56 6.44
C TYR A 124 -2.63 13.22 7.58
N TYR A 125 -2.38 12.50 8.68
CA TYR A 125 -1.53 13.03 9.75
C TYR A 125 -0.09 13.25 9.27
N THR A 126 0.47 12.30 8.52
CA THR A 126 1.85 12.40 8.01
C THR A 126 2.00 13.58 7.06
N CYS A 127 1.06 13.78 6.14
CA CYS A 127 1.14 14.85 5.13
C CYS A 127 0.74 16.24 5.68
N ASP A 128 0.14 16.36 6.87
CA ASP A 128 -0.07 17.68 7.50
C ASP A 128 1.27 18.29 7.97
N HIS A 129 2.20 17.42 8.41
CA HIS A 129 3.57 17.77 8.81
C HIS A 129 4.61 16.80 8.21
N PRO A 130 4.80 16.81 6.87
CA PRO A 130 5.60 15.82 6.17
C PRO A 130 7.08 15.84 6.59
N ASP A 131 7.63 17.02 6.89
CA ASP A 131 9.02 17.19 7.31
C ASP A 131 9.32 16.53 8.67
N VAL A 132 8.28 16.33 9.49
CA VAL A 132 8.38 15.74 10.82
C VAL A 132 8.13 14.24 10.79
N PHE A 133 7.06 13.81 10.13
CA PHE A 133 6.55 12.44 10.25
C PHE A 133 6.90 11.54 9.05
N LEU A 134 7.10 12.09 7.85
CA LEU A 134 7.34 11.25 6.68
C LEU A 134 8.65 10.45 6.76
N PRO A 135 9.78 11.00 7.26
CA PRO A 135 11.02 10.24 7.36
C PRO A 135 10.87 8.98 8.23
N GLU A 136 10.25 9.08 9.41
CA GLU A 136 10.06 7.92 10.29
C GLU A 136 9.10 6.88 9.70
N VAL A 137 8.01 7.32 9.06
CA VAL A 137 7.03 6.44 8.41
C VAL A 137 7.71 5.67 7.28
N ASN A 138 8.43 6.37 6.40
CA ASN A 138 9.12 5.72 5.29
C ASN A 138 10.25 4.81 5.74
N ASN A 139 10.98 5.16 6.79
CA ASN A 139 12.03 4.30 7.35
C ASN A 139 11.43 2.99 7.89
N ALA A 140 10.34 3.07 8.67
CA ALA A 140 9.68 1.91 9.23
C ALA A 140 9.09 0.99 8.14
N LEU A 141 8.41 1.58 7.14
CA LEU A 141 7.83 0.83 6.03
C LEU A 141 8.91 0.19 5.15
N THR A 142 9.98 0.93 4.83
CA THR A 142 11.11 0.41 4.04
C THR A 142 11.81 -0.73 4.75
N ALA A 143 12.06 -0.62 6.06
CA ALA A 143 12.66 -1.68 6.86
C ALA A 143 11.77 -2.94 6.89
N PHE A 144 10.47 -2.77 7.11
CA PHE A 144 9.49 -3.85 7.06
C PHE A 144 9.49 -4.56 5.71
N GLU A 145 9.43 -3.81 4.62
CA GLU A 145 9.44 -4.35 3.26
C GLU A 145 10.76 -5.03 2.90
N ASN A 146 11.91 -4.48 3.31
CA ASN A 146 13.21 -5.10 3.09
C ASN A 146 13.29 -6.49 3.74
N ARG A 147 12.72 -6.63 4.95
CA ARG A 147 12.56 -7.94 5.59
C ARG A 147 11.72 -8.88 4.73
N LEU A 148 10.57 -8.41 4.23
CA LEU A 148 9.71 -9.24 3.37
C LEU A 148 10.38 -9.63 2.05
N ILE A 149 11.20 -8.75 1.47
CA ILE A 149 11.98 -9.01 0.26
C ILE A 149 13.00 -10.14 0.53
N ALA A 150 13.74 -10.05 1.64
CA ALA A 150 14.72 -11.08 2.02
C ALA A 150 14.05 -12.45 2.21
N GLU A 151 12.87 -12.48 2.84
CA GLU A 151 12.09 -13.70 3.05
C GLU A 151 11.58 -14.36 1.75
N GLN A 152 11.54 -13.63 0.62
CA GLN A 152 10.97 -14.19 -0.62
C GLN A 152 11.75 -15.36 -1.20
N GLN A 153 13.04 -15.49 -0.87
CA GLN A 153 13.84 -16.62 -1.31
C GLN A 153 13.31 -17.92 -0.67
N ASP A 154 13.25 -17.98 0.66
CA ASP A 154 12.81 -19.15 1.41
C ASP A 154 11.34 -19.49 1.10
N VAL A 155 10.50 -18.47 0.93
CA VAL A 155 9.09 -18.65 0.53
C VAL A 155 8.99 -19.29 -0.85
N ALA A 156 9.81 -18.86 -1.80
CA ALA A 156 9.83 -19.42 -3.14
C ALA A 156 10.37 -20.86 -3.14
N GLU A 157 11.44 -21.13 -2.40
CA GLU A 157 12.02 -22.47 -2.24
C GLU A 157 11.01 -23.45 -1.64
N THR A 158 10.39 -23.08 -0.51
CA THR A 158 9.37 -23.90 0.15
C THR A 158 8.21 -24.22 -0.78
N ALA A 159 7.67 -23.22 -1.48
CA ALA A 159 6.58 -23.42 -2.41
C ALA A 159 6.98 -24.30 -3.60
N ASN A 160 8.18 -24.10 -4.16
CA ASN A 160 8.69 -24.92 -5.27
C ASN A 160 8.89 -26.37 -4.86
N THR A 161 9.41 -26.65 -3.67
CA THR A 161 9.52 -28.01 -3.12
C THR A 161 8.15 -28.68 -3.02
N LEU A 162 7.14 -27.95 -2.51
CA LEU A 162 5.77 -28.46 -2.45
C LEU A 162 5.17 -28.74 -3.83
N TYR A 163 5.44 -27.87 -4.81
CA TYR A 163 5.01 -28.11 -6.19
C TYR A 163 5.72 -29.30 -6.84
N GLY A 164 7.03 -29.43 -6.64
CA GLY A 164 7.84 -30.54 -7.17
C GLY A 164 7.40 -31.89 -6.61
N ALA A 165 6.96 -31.93 -5.35
CA ALA A 165 6.38 -33.11 -4.72
C ALA A 165 4.90 -33.38 -5.09
N GLY A 166 4.34 -32.67 -6.08
CA GLY A 166 2.93 -32.81 -6.50
C GLY A 166 1.90 -32.23 -5.52
N LYS A 167 2.32 -31.58 -4.42
CA LYS A 167 1.44 -31.05 -3.37
C LYS A 167 0.89 -29.64 -3.69
N LYS A 168 0.32 -29.47 -4.89
CA LYS A 168 -0.17 -28.18 -5.43
C LYS A 168 -1.06 -27.39 -4.44
N ARG A 169 -2.03 -28.05 -3.81
CA ARG A 169 -2.95 -27.43 -2.83
C ARG A 169 -2.22 -26.90 -1.59
N LEU A 170 -1.22 -27.65 -1.11
CA LEU A 170 -0.44 -27.25 0.07
C LEU A 170 0.44 -26.04 -0.26
N ALA A 171 1.06 -26.00 -1.44
CA ALA A 171 1.84 -24.86 -1.91
C ALA A 171 1.00 -23.57 -1.97
N ARG A 172 -0.18 -23.63 -2.58
CA ARG A 172 -1.09 -22.47 -2.67
C ARG A 172 -1.56 -21.98 -1.30
N ARG A 173 -1.93 -22.91 -0.41
CA ARG A 173 -2.32 -22.56 0.97
C ARG A 173 -1.18 -21.90 1.73
N TYR A 174 0.04 -22.41 1.61
CA TYR A 174 1.23 -21.83 2.22
C TYR A 174 1.45 -20.38 1.76
N LEU A 175 1.42 -20.13 0.44
CA LEU A 175 1.59 -18.79 -0.14
C LEU A 175 0.50 -17.80 0.32
N ALA A 176 -0.75 -18.25 0.36
CA ALA A 176 -1.87 -17.44 0.84
C ALA A 176 -1.73 -17.11 2.34
N GLN A 177 -1.34 -18.09 3.17
CA GLN A 177 -1.11 -17.89 4.60
C GLN A 177 0.06 -16.95 4.88
N TYR A 178 1.16 -17.07 4.12
CA TYR A 178 2.29 -16.15 4.21
C TYR A 178 1.83 -14.70 3.98
N SER A 179 1.12 -14.45 2.88
CA SER A 179 0.63 -13.11 2.52
C SER A 179 -0.35 -12.56 3.57
N LYS A 180 -1.26 -13.40 4.09
CA LYS A 180 -2.18 -13.04 5.19
C LYS A 180 -1.42 -12.64 6.46
N ARG A 181 -0.41 -13.41 6.85
CA ARG A 181 0.40 -13.12 8.05
C ARG A 181 1.15 -11.79 7.89
N ARG A 182 1.81 -11.59 6.75
CA ARG A 182 2.53 -10.34 6.48
C ARG A 182 1.60 -9.13 6.37
N GLY A 183 0.40 -9.31 5.82
CA GLY A 183 -0.64 -8.29 5.88
C GLY A 183 -1.02 -7.90 7.32
N ALA A 184 -1.23 -8.88 8.20
CA ALA A 184 -1.54 -8.63 9.61
C ALA A 184 -0.40 -7.91 10.36
N GLU A 185 0.86 -8.27 10.09
CA GLU A 185 2.03 -7.56 10.64
C GLU A 185 2.12 -6.13 10.10
N GLY A 186 1.85 -5.92 8.82
CA GLY A 186 1.80 -4.60 8.20
C GLY A 186 0.72 -3.71 8.84
N LEU A 187 -0.46 -4.25 9.12
CA LEU A 187 -1.51 -3.55 9.85
C LEU A 187 -1.07 -3.18 11.26
N GLN A 188 -0.41 -4.09 11.98
CA GLN A 188 0.10 -3.82 13.32
C GLN A 188 1.11 -2.67 13.30
N LEU A 189 2.03 -2.65 12.34
CA LEU A 189 2.96 -1.54 12.15
C LEU A 189 2.22 -0.23 11.86
N GLY A 190 1.24 -0.25 10.96
CA GLY A 190 0.42 0.91 10.62
C GLY A 190 -0.34 1.48 11.83
N ARG A 191 -0.91 0.62 12.68
CA ARG A 191 -1.57 1.02 13.93
C ARG A 191 -0.61 1.70 14.89
N ALA A 192 0.59 1.15 15.07
CA ALA A 192 1.59 1.73 15.96
C ALA A 192 2.07 3.11 15.49
N LEU A 193 2.35 3.24 14.19
CA LEU A 193 2.73 4.52 13.58
C LEU A 193 1.60 5.55 13.74
N LEU A 194 0.36 5.18 13.39
CA LEU A 194 -0.78 6.06 13.48
C LEU A 194 -1.02 6.54 14.92
N ALA A 195 -1.02 5.63 15.90
CA ALA A 195 -1.24 6.00 17.30
C ALA A 195 -0.17 6.97 17.81
N SER A 196 1.10 6.74 17.47
CA SER A 196 2.21 7.62 17.86
C SER A 196 2.11 9.01 17.23
N ILE A 197 1.80 9.07 15.92
CA ILE A 197 1.73 10.32 15.17
C ILE A 197 0.47 11.11 15.52
N GLU A 198 -0.67 10.44 15.72
CA GLU A 198 -1.92 11.07 16.17
C GLU A 198 -1.70 11.79 17.52
N ALA A 199 -1.13 11.10 18.51
CA ALA A 199 -0.83 11.67 19.82
C ALA A 199 0.16 12.85 19.74
N ARG A 200 1.21 12.73 18.93
CA ARG A 200 2.19 13.82 18.74
C ARG A 200 1.62 15.00 17.98
N THR A 201 0.76 14.77 16.99
CA THR A 201 0.07 15.85 16.27
C THR A 201 -0.74 16.68 17.26
N GLU A 202 -1.52 16.04 18.11
CA GLU A 202 -2.37 16.73 19.09
C GLU A 202 -1.56 17.61 20.05
N VAL A 203 -0.42 17.11 20.56
CA VAL A 203 0.39 17.85 21.54
C VAL A 203 1.29 18.91 20.90
N LEU A 204 1.89 18.63 19.74
CA LEU A 204 2.88 19.51 19.11
C LEU A 204 2.24 20.58 18.21
N PHE A 205 1.12 20.26 17.57
CA PHE A 205 0.51 21.09 16.53
C PHE A 205 -0.98 21.38 16.78
N GLY A 206 -1.64 20.56 17.62
CA GLY A 206 -3.09 20.59 17.78
C GLY A 206 -3.84 20.03 16.56
N LEU A 207 -5.15 19.86 16.70
CA LEU A 207 -6.04 19.51 15.59
C LEU A 207 -6.67 20.77 15.03
N ARG A 208 -6.13 21.28 13.92
CA ARG A 208 -6.65 22.50 13.28
C ARG A 208 -8.09 22.29 12.81
N LYS A 209 -8.95 23.26 13.09
CA LYS A 209 -10.32 23.29 12.53
C LYS A 209 -10.26 23.64 11.03
N PRO A 210 -11.13 23.06 10.18
CA PRO A 210 -11.29 23.51 8.80
C PRO A 210 -11.69 24.98 8.75
N GLU A 211 -11.14 25.73 7.79
CA GLU A 211 -11.49 27.14 7.55
C GLU A 211 -12.73 27.31 6.65
N PHE A 212 -13.07 26.27 5.89
CA PHE A 212 -14.15 26.29 4.90
C PHE A 212 -15.03 25.03 5.02
N ASP A 213 -16.31 25.15 4.68
CA ASP A 213 -17.29 24.05 4.72
C ASP A 213 -17.19 23.06 3.55
N ILE A 214 -16.19 23.24 2.68
CA ILE A 214 -15.99 22.37 1.52
C ILE A 214 -15.18 21.15 1.94
N VAL A 215 -15.87 20.03 2.16
CA VAL A 215 -15.26 18.77 2.63
C VAL A 215 -14.49 18.04 1.52
N SER A 216 -14.91 18.15 0.25
CA SER A 216 -14.23 17.48 -0.86
C SER A 216 -14.45 18.16 -2.21
N ARG A 217 -13.50 18.01 -3.13
CA ARG A 217 -13.60 18.45 -4.53
C ARG A 217 -13.06 17.36 -5.46
N LEU A 218 -13.61 17.28 -6.67
CA LEU A 218 -13.06 16.46 -7.75
C LEU A 218 -11.85 17.17 -8.39
N SER A 219 -10.76 17.33 -7.63
CA SER A 219 -9.48 17.83 -8.14
C SER A 219 -8.38 16.78 -7.92
N TYR A 220 -7.33 16.86 -8.75
CA TYR A 220 -6.17 15.97 -8.71
C TYR A 220 -5.03 16.51 -7.82
N ASP A 221 -5.17 17.76 -7.35
CA ASP A 221 -4.28 18.44 -6.40
C ASP A 221 -4.80 18.17 -4.99
N ARG A 222 -4.63 16.92 -4.57
CA ARG A 222 -5.05 16.47 -3.24
C ARG A 222 -3.87 16.45 -2.30
N VAL A 223 -4.15 16.18 -1.02
CA VAL A 223 -3.16 15.97 0.04
C VAL A 223 -1.96 15.20 -0.51
N SER A 224 -0.80 15.86 -0.47
CA SER A 224 0.49 15.33 -0.90
C SER A 224 1.46 15.45 0.27
N CYS A 225 2.29 14.43 0.46
CA CYS A 225 3.33 14.42 1.49
C CYS A 225 4.64 15.06 0.98
N LEU A 226 4.56 16.05 0.07
CA LEU A 226 5.75 16.80 -0.31
C LEU A 226 6.14 17.74 0.85
N PRO A 227 7.40 17.69 1.32
CA PRO A 227 7.99 18.73 2.17
C PRO A 227 7.57 20.13 1.74
N LYS A 228 7.20 20.98 2.71
CA LYS A 228 6.97 22.40 2.43
C LYS A 228 8.32 23.09 2.56
N ASN A 229 8.92 23.44 1.42
CA ASN A 229 10.11 24.31 1.38
C ASN A 229 9.82 25.66 2.04
#